data_AF-A0A350MLP3-F1
#
_entry.id   AF-A0A350MLP3-F1
#
_cell.length_a   1.000
_cell.length_b   1.000
_cell.length_c   1.000
_cell.angle_alpha   90.00
_cell.angle_beta   90.00
_cell.angle_gamma   90.00
#
_symmetry.space_group_name_H-M   'P 1'
#
loop_
_entity.id
_entity.type
_entity.pdbx_description
1 polymer ?
#
loop_
_entity_poly.entity_id
_entity_poly.type
_entity_poly.pdbx_seq_one_letter_code
_entity_poly.pdbx_strand_id
1 'polypeptide(L)'
;MNMNTNLKRMKIWVTWLNGNPGKKPSLNGKRYAKWSDRSILMTYDEAINLQTRTPGLSGVGFVIPDGYVVIDLDDCIKNNIINDQAQQIIDKFNSYTEKSPSGKGIHIIVSSNPGCTKWYENINGQKIEYITPGNFITFTGDVVIDSDIREVAIENPEKKCFVRASSHNKPIGGGGGNVKYASRYGKAALDGECQKVRSANVGSRTNTLFKASFKIGQLIPGGYVSEF
;
A
#
# COMPACT_ATOMS: atom_id res chain seq x y z
N MET A 1 -20.52 6.92 8.63
CA MET A 1 -19.25 7.46 8.13
C MET A 1 -18.26 6.30 8.08
N ASN A 2 -18.45 5.42 7.11
CA ASN A 2 -17.48 4.44 6.63
C ASN A 2 -16.93 5.09 5.33
N MET A 3 -15.72 4.94 4.80
CA MET A 3 -14.45 4.32 5.13
C MET A 3 -13.72 4.91 6.36
N ASN A 4 -13.40 4.02 7.30
CA ASN A 4 -12.37 4.09 8.36
C ASN A 4 -11.47 5.35 8.32
N THR A 5 -11.62 6.23 9.30
CA THR A 5 -10.87 7.50 9.49
C THR A 5 -9.34 7.38 9.41
N ASN A 6 -8.82 6.16 9.50
CA ASN A 6 -7.38 5.90 9.57
C ASN A 6 -6.64 6.14 8.25
N LEU A 7 -7.11 5.59 7.11
CA LEU A 7 -6.42 5.81 5.83
C LEU A 7 -6.41 7.29 5.45
N LYS A 8 -7.55 7.98 5.62
CA LYS A 8 -7.68 9.41 5.28
C LYS A 8 -6.74 10.32 6.08
N ARG A 9 -6.38 9.93 7.30
CA ARG A 9 -5.44 10.66 8.19
C ARG A 9 -3.96 10.37 7.91
N MET A 10 -3.64 9.30 7.19
CA MET A 10 -2.25 8.96 6.87
C MET A 10 -1.69 9.89 5.80
N LYS A 11 -0.39 10.21 5.88
CA LYS A 11 0.34 10.94 4.82
C LYS A 11 0.77 10.00 3.70
N ILE A 12 -0.22 9.47 2.97
CA ILE A 12 -0.07 8.50 1.89
C ILE A 12 -0.81 8.92 0.61
N TRP A 13 -1.54 10.03 0.65
CA TRP A 13 -2.37 10.52 -0.44
C TRP A 13 -1.60 11.45 -1.35
N VAL A 14 -2.01 11.50 -2.60
CA VAL A 14 -1.40 12.37 -3.62
C VAL A 14 -2.43 12.66 -4.71
N THR A 15 -2.36 13.84 -5.31
CA THR A 15 -3.12 14.15 -6.51
C THR A 15 -2.45 13.56 -7.75
N TRP A 16 -3.20 13.31 -8.81
CA TRP A 16 -2.64 12.77 -10.05
C TRP A 16 -3.20 13.45 -11.29
N LEU A 17 -2.42 13.36 -12.36
CA LEU A 17 -2.78 13.77 -13.71
C LEU A 17 -2.84 12.56 -14.61
N ASN A 18 -3.87 12.47 -15.44
CA ASN A 18 -3.84 11.59 -16.59
C ASN A 18 -2.92 12.18 -17.66
N GLY A 19 -2.09 11.36 -18.29
CA GLY A 19 -1.16 11.82 -19.30
C GLY A 19 -0.65 10.67 -20.17
N ASN A 20 0.34 10.99 -21.00
CA ASN A 20 1.09 10.00 -21.76
C ASN A 20 2.54 9.94 -21.23
N PRO A 21 3.02 8.81 -20.69
CA PRO A 21 2.31 7.55 -20.46
C PRO A 21 1.58 7.51 -19.10
N GLY A 22 0.28 7.24 -19.14
CA GLY A 22 -0.57 6.88 -18.00
C GLY A 22 -0.76 7.95 -16.91
N LYS A 23 -1.28 7.50 -15.77
CA LYS A 23 -1.46 8.32 -14.56
C LYS A 23 -0.09 8.66 -13.96
N LYS A 24 0.11 9.92 -13.53
CA LYS A 24 1.33 10.38 -12.86
C LYS A 24 1.04 11.15 -11.58
N PRO A 25 1.87 11.00 -10.53
CA PRO A 25 1.71 11.80 -9.33
C PRO A 25 1.94 13.27 -9.67
N SER A 26 1.13 14.12 -9.06
CA SER A 26 1.24 15.56 -9.22
C SER A 26 1.10 16.28 -7.89
N LEU A 27 1.83 17.39 -7.77
CA LEU A 27 1.71 18.36 -6.69
C LEU A 27 1.73 19.75 -7.32
N ASN A 28 0.71 20.58 -7.06
CA ASN A 28 0.56 21.93 -7.63
C ASN A 28 0.73 21.95 -9.17
N GLY A 29 0.16 20.96 -9.88
CA GLY A 29 0.24 20.85 -11.35
C GLY A 29 1.57 20.34 -11.90
N LYS A 30 2.62 20.21 -11.07
CA LYS A 30 3.91 19.62 -11.47
C LYS A 30 3.83 18.10 -11.39
N ARG A 31 4.41 17.39 -12.36
CA ARG A 31 4.51 15.92 -12.40
C ARG A 31 5.74 15.41 -11.65
N TYR A 32 5.61 14.24 -11.05
CA TYR A 32 6.68 13.54 -10.33
C TYR A 32 6.92 12.14 -10.90
N ALA A 33 8.12 11.62 -10.71
CA ALA A 33 8.54 10.34 -11.29
C ALA A 33 8.07 9.12 -10.47
N LYS A 34 8.01 9.25 -9.14
CA LYS A 34 7.77 8.15 -8.20
C LYS A 34 6.55 8.45 -7.33
N TRP A 35 5.65 7.48 -7.23
CA TRP A 35 4.50 7.56 -6.32
C TRP A 35 4.90 7.55 -4.84
N SER A 36 6.02 6.90 -4.52
CA SER A 36 6.54 6.77 -3.15
C SER A 36 7.38 7.95 -2.68
N ASP A 37 7.45 9.04 -3.45
CA ASP A 37 8.15 10.25 -3.04
C ASP A 37 7.42 10.91 -1.86
N ARG A 38 7.97 10.79 -0.66
CA ARG A 38 7.35 11.30 0.57
C ARG A 38 7.17 12.82 0.57
N SER A 39 7.90 13.56 -0.27
CA SER A 39 7.78 15.03 -0.34
C SER A 39 6.46 15.51 -0.96
N ILE A 40 5.76 14.62 -1.68
CA ILE A 40 4.47 14.93 -2.32
C ILE A 40 3.28 14.23 -1.65
N LEU A 41 3.54 13.37 -0.65
CA LEU A 41 2.48 12.68 0.07
C LEU A 41 1.87 13.57 1.14
N MET A 42 0.55 13.53 1.21
CA MET A 42 -0.27 14.34 2.10
C MET A 42 -1.43 13.51 2.65
N THR A 43 -2.27 14.11 3.49
CA THR A 43 -3.52 13.52 3.98
C THR A 43 -4.61 13.59 2.90
N TYR A 44 -5.70 12.85 3.08
CA TYR A 44 -6.82 12.89 2.14
C TYR A 44 -7.41 14.29 2.00
N ASP A 45 -7.64 14.98 3.12
CA ASP A 45 -8.23 16.32 3.12
C ASP A 45 -7.32 17.33 2.41
N GLU A 46 -6.01 17.24 2.61
CA GLU A 46 -5.03 18.05 1.86
C GLU A 46 -5.07 17.76 0.36
N ALA A 47 -5.18 16.49 -0.04
CA ALA A 47 -5.22 16.07 -1.44
C ALA A 47 -6.51 16.53 -2.13
N ILE A 48 -7.66 16.39 -1.47
CA ILE A 48 -8.95 16.88 -1.97
C ILE A 48 -8.94 18.41 -2.08
N ASN A 49 -8.50 19.12 -1.04
CA ASN A 49 -8.40 20.57 -1.08
C ASN A 49 -7.49 21.05 -2.22
N LEU A 50 -6.36 20.35 -2.44
CA LEU A 50 -5.45 20.62 -3.55
C LEU A 50 -6.12 20.36 -4.92
N GLN A 51 -6.83 19.24 -5.06
CA GLN A 51 -7.58 18.90 -6.26
C GLN A 51 -8.61 19.98 -6.59
N THR A 52 -9.41 20.41 -5.61
CA THR A 52 -10.47 21.40 -5.80
C THR A 52 -9.93 22.76 -6.22
N ARG A 53 -8.80 23.20 -5.66
CA ARG A 53 -8.22 24.53 -5.94
C ARG A 53 -7.29 24.59 -7.15
N THR A 54 -6.96 23.45 -7.75
CA THR A 54 -5.98 23.37 -8.85
C THR A 54 -6.63 22.79 -10.10
N PRO A 55 -7.08 23.64 -11.04
CA PRO A 55 -7.65 23.18 -12.29
C PRO A 55 -6.72 22.22 -13.04
N GLY A 56 -7.31 21.20 -13.67
CA GLY A 56 -6.61 20.25 -14.52
C GLY A 56 -6.10 18.99 -13.81
N LEU A 57 -6.09 18.93 -12.48
CA LEU A 57 -5.84 17.67 -11.76
C LEU A 57 -6.94 16.65 -12.07
N SER A 58 -6.54 15.40 -12.32
CA SER A 58 -7.47 14.34 -12.74
C SER A 58 -8.13 13.61 -11.57
N GLY A 59 -7.49 13.60 -10.40
CA GLY A 59 -8.04 12.91 -9.24
C GLY A 59 -7.09 12.89 -8.05
N VAL A 60 -7.53 12.18 -7.01
CA VAL A 60 -6.71 11.76 -5.89
C VAL A 60 -6.48 10.25 -5.91
N GLY A 61 -5.50 9.82 -5.15
CA GLY A 61 -5.22 8.41 -4.88
C GLY A 61 -4.23 8.31 -3.74
N PHE A 62 -3.81 7.10 -3.41
CA PHE A 62 -2.86 6.89 -2.33
C PHE A 62 -1.89 5.76 -2.66
N VAL A 63 -0.74 5.80 -1.99
CA VAL A 63 0.19 4.67 -1.95
C VAL A 63 -0.32 3.70 -0.90
N ILE A 64 -0.61 2.47 -1.29
CA ILE A 64 -1.18 1.44 -0.43
C ILE A 64 -0.22 1.19 0.74
N PRO A 65 -0.63 1.39 2.00
CA PRO A 65 0.23 1.17 3.16
C PRO A 65 0.30 -0.33 3.51
N ASP A 66 1.30 -0.70 4.31
CA ASP A 66 1.40 -2.05 4.86
C ASP A 66 0.12 -2.43 5.62
N GLY A 67 -0.28 -3.69 5.52
CA GLY A 67 -1.54 -4.18 6.09
C GLY A 67 -2.76 -4.02 5.18
N TYR A 68 -2.62 -3.44 3.99
CA TYR A 68 -3.73 -3.24 3.06
C TYR A 68 -3.43 -3.82 1.68
N VAL A 69 -4.49 -4.25 1.00
CA VAL A 69 -4.48 -4.70 -0.38
C VAL A 69 -5.67 -4.07 -1.09
N VAL A 70 -5.49 -3.71 -2.36
CA VAL A 70 -6.63 -3.37 -3.22
C VAL A 70 -6.83 -4.46 -4.25
N ILE A 71 -8.06 -4.94 -4.34
CA ILE A 71 -8.52 -5.87 -5.36
C ILE A 71 -9.14 -5.03 -6.47
N ASP A 72 -8.50 -5.02 -7.63
CA ASP A 72 -8.89 -4.21 -8.79
C ASP A 72 -9.54 -5.11 -9.86
N LEU A 73 -10.74 -4.74 -10.27
CA LEU A 73 -11.56 -5.42 -11.25
C LEU A 73 -11.79 -4.49 -12.45
N ASP A 74 -11.06 -4.73 -13.53
CA ASP A 74 -11.22 -4.00 -14.78
C ASP A 74 -12.43 -4.50 -15.60
N ASP A 75 -13.02 -3.58 -16.38
CA ASP A 75 -14.07 -3.83 -17.38
C ASP A 75 -15.28 -4.65 -16.87
N CYS A 76 -15.63 -4.49 -15.59
CA CYS A 76 -16.73 -5.21 -14.95
C CYS A 76 -18.06 -4.46 -14.91
N ILE A 77 -18.08 -3.19 -15.32
CA ILE A 77 -19.29 -2.35 -15.38
C ILE A 77 -19.63 -2.03 -16.83
N LYS A 78 -20.88 -2.30 -17.23
CA LYS A 78 -21.44 -1.91 -18.53
C LYS A 78 -22.82 -1.33 -18.34
N ASN A 79 -23.10 -0.16 -18.92
CA ASN A 79 -24.38 0.55 -18.78
C ASN A 79 -24.80 0.73 -17.30
N ASN A 80 -23.84 1.04 -16.43
CA ASN A 80 -24.01 1.14 -14.96
C ASN A 80 -24.44 -0.16 -14.26
N ILE A 81 -24.35 -1.30 -14.92
CA ILE A 81 -24.62 -2.62 -14.34
C ILE A 81 -23.29 -3.35 -14.12
N ILE A 82 -23.06 -3.81 -12.89
CA ILE A 82 -21.93 -4.68 -12.53
C ILE A 82 -22.24 -6.08 -13.04
N ASN A 83 -21.30 -6.74 -13.71
CA ASN A 83 -21.49 -8.11 -14.18
C ASN A 83 -21.55 -9.12 -13.00
N ASP A 84 -22.16 -10.28 -13.23
CA ASP A 84 -22.41 -11.27 -12.18
C ASP A 84 -21.12 -11.78 -11.53
N GLN A 85 -20.06 -11.95 -12.32
CA GLN A 85 -18.76 -12.42 -11.83
C GLN A 85 -18.12 -11.42 -10.85
N ALA A 86 -18.14 -10.14 -11.19
CA ALA A 86 -17.65 -9.08 -10.33
C ALA A 86 -18.53 -8.92 -9.09
N GLN A 87 -19.85 -9.08 -9.22
CA GLN A 87 -20.76 -9.06 -8.07
C GLN A 87 -20.42 -10.19 -7.09
N GLN A 88 -20.17 -11.42 -7.58
CA GLN A 88 -19.73 -12.54 -6.73
C GLN A 88 -18.42 -12.23 -5.98
N ILE A 89 -17.48 -11.54 -6.62
CA ILE A 89 -16.21 -11.14 -6.00
C ILE A 89 -16.44 -10.04 -4.94
N ILE A 90 -17.26 -9.03 -5.26
CA ILE A 90 -17.65 -7.97 -4.33
C ILE A 90 -18.32 -8.58 -3.10
N ASP A 91 -19.26 -9.51 -3.28
CA ASP A 91 -19.99 -10.18 -2.20
C ASP A 91 -19.06 -11.07 -1.36
N LYS A 92 -18.08 -11.72 -1.99
CA LYS A 92 -17.07 -12.55 -1.31
C LYS A 92 -16.22 -11.72 -0.34
N PHE A 93 -15.73 -10.56 -0.77
CA PHE A 93 -14.87 -9.72 0.07
C PHE A 93 -15.67 -8.83 1.03
N ASN A 94 -16.84 -8.34 0.59
CA ASN A 94 -17.79 -7.54 1.34
C ASN A 94 -17.13 -6.44 2.20
N SER A 95 -16.21 -5.70 1.57
CA SER A 95 -15.42 -4.65 2.17
C SER A 95 -15.70 -3.33 1.43
N TYR A 96 -15.09 -2.22 1.86
CA TYR A 96 -15.25 -0.94 1.16
C TYR A 96 -15.00 -1.12 -0.34
N THR A 97 -15.97 -0.70 -1.14
CA THR A 97 -15.98 -0.90 -2.59
C THR A 97 -16.39 0.38 -3.28
N GLU A 98 -15.61 0.80 -4.29
CA GLU A 98 -15.90 1.98 -5.10
C GLU A 98 -15.68 1.72 -6.59
N LYS A 99 -16.28 2.55 -7.44
CA LYS A 99 -15.99 2.54 -8.88
C LYS A 99 -14.64 3.17 -9.17
N SER A 100 -13.91 2.61 -10.12
CA SER A 100 -12.66 3.19 -10.60
C SER A 100 -12.93 4.48 -11.41
N PRO A 101 -11.90 5.34 -11.65
CA PRO A 101 -12.10 6.62 -12.34
C PRO A 101 -12.67 6.50 -13.77
N SER A 102 -12.55 5.34 -14.42
CA SER A 102 -13.13 5.12 -15.75
C SER A 102 -14.64 4.89 -15.72
N GLY A 103 -15.21 4.61 -14.54
CA GLY A 103 -16.59 4.16 -14.37
C GLY A 103 -16.85 2.73 -14.88
N LYS A 104 -15.81 2.03 -15.37
CA LYS A 104 -15.90 0.68 -15.94
C LYS A 104 -15.38 -0.42 -15.02
N GLY A 105 -14.64 -0.05 -13.98
CA GLY A 105 -14.03 -0.99 -13.04
C GLY A 105 -14.42 -0.73 -11.59
N ILE A 106 -13.95 -1.60 -10.71
CA ILE A 106 -14.23 -1.58 -9.26
C ILE A 106 -12.93 -1.75 -8.49
N HIS A 107 -12.76 -0.96 -7.43
CA HIS A 107 -11.75 -1.21 -6.39
C HIS A 107 -12.43 -1.73 -5.13
N ILE A 108 -11.90 -2.82 -4.56
CA ILE A 108 -12.27 -3.31 -3.23
C ILE A 108 -11.04 -3.19 -2.31
N ILE A 109 -11.17 -2.47 -1.20
CA ILE A 109 -10.06 -2.25 -0.25
C ILE A 109 -10.22 -3.20 0.92
N VAL A 110 -9.19 -3.99 1.22
CA VAL A 110 -9.19 -4.96 2.32
C VAL A 110 -7.96 -4.81 3.20
N SER A 111 -8.05 -5.23 4.46
CA SER A 111 -6.91 -5.39 5.36
C SER A 111 -6.34 -6.79 5.18
N SER A 112 -5.08 -6.89 4.74
CA SER A 112 -4.39 -8.17 4.52
C SER A 112 -2.87 -7.98 4.42
N ASN A 113 -2.11 -9.08 4.59
CA ASN A 113 -0.65 -9.09 4.48
C ASN A 113 -0.15 -10.25 3.60
N PRO A 114 -0.48 -10.28 2.30
CA PRO A 114 -0.16 -11.41 1.42
C PRO A 114 1.31 -11.45 0.95
N GLY A 115 2.13 -10.44 1.29
CA GLY A 115 3.49 -10.24 0.78
C GLY A 115 3.63 -9.00 -0.10
N CYS A 116 4.74 -8.90 -0.85
CA CYS A 116 5.18 -7.64 -1.46
C CYS A 116 4.92 -7.50 -2.97
N THR A 117 4.47 -8.56 -3.65
CA THR A 117 4.31 -8.56 -5.12
C THR A 117 2.85 -8.62 -5.48
N LYS A 118 2.41 -7.74 -6.37
CA LYS A 118 1.08 -7.82 -6.99
C LYS A 118 0.97 -9.11 -7.81
N TRP A 119 -0.23 -9.67 -7.91
CA TRP A 119 -0.49 -10.86 -8.72
C TRP A 119 -1.89 -10.82 -9.31
N TYR A 120 -2.16 -11.79 -10.18
CA TYR A 120 -3.40 -11.89 -10.92
C TYR A 120 -4.07 -13.22 -10.67
N GLU A 121 -5.40 -13.19 -10.61
CA GLU A 121 -6.23 -14.40 -10.65
C GLU A 121 -7.33 -14.19 -11.68
N ASN A 122 -7.92 -15.30 -12.13
CA ASN A 122 -9.16 -15.27 -12.90
C ASN A 122 -10.19 -16.12 -12.14
N ILE A 123 -11.30 -15.49 -11.76
CA ILE A 123 -12.41 -16.19 -11.12
C ILE A 123 -13.60 -16.09 -12.07
N ASN A 124 -14.04 -17.25 -12.58
CA ASN A 124 -15.22 -17.38 -13.44
C ASN A 124 -15.20 -16.47 -14.70
N GLY A 125 -14.01 -16.14 -15.23
CA GLY A 125 -13.85 -15.26 -16.39
C GLY A 125 -13.54 -13.81 -16.04
N GLN A 126 -13.75 -13.37 -14.80
CA GLN A 126 -13.35 -12.05 -14.34
C GLN A 126 -11.88 -12.06 -13.90
N LYS A 127 -11.07 -11.22 -14.55
CA LYS A 127 -9.70 -10.95 -14.13
C LYS A 127 -9.70 -10.13 -12.86
N ILE A 128 -8.85 -10.52 -11.91
CA ILE A 128 -8.62 -9.85 -10.63
C ILE A 128 -7.15 -9.46 -10.57
N GLU A 129 -6.85 -8.20 -10.25
CA GLU A 129 -5.50 -7.76 -9.87
C GLU A 129 -5.44 -7.48 -8.36
N TYR A 130 -4.56 -8.19 -7.65
CA TYR A 130 -4.30 -7.91 -6.23
C TYR A 130 -3.12 -6.96 -6.12
N ILE A 131 -3.40 -5.70 -5.81
CA ILE A 131 -2.42 -4.63 -5.71
C ILE A 131 -1.94 -4.52 -4.25
N THR A 132 -0.64 -4.74 -4.06
CA THR A 132 0.01 -4.86 -2.76
C THR A 132 0.59 -3.54 -2.25
N PRO A 133 1.00 -3.46 -0.97
CA PRO A 133 1.62 -2.28 -0.39
C PRO A 133 2.77 -1.69 -1.21
N GLY A 134 2.89 -0.37 -1.20
CA GLY A 134 3.90 0.38 -1.95
C GLY A 134 3.50 0.75 -3.38
N ASN A 135 2.42 0.16 -3.92
CA ASN A 135 1.84 0.56 -5.20
C ASN A 135 0.86 1.72 -5.01
N PHE A 136 0.68 2.52 -6.07
CA PHE A 136 -0.34 3.57 -6.10
C PHE A 136 -1.67 3.01 -6.61
N ILE A 137 -2.76 3.48 -6.02
CA ILE A 137 -4.12 3.26 -6.51
C ILE A 137 -4.90 4.57 -6.53
N THR A 138 -5.73 4.75 -7.55
CA THR A 138 -6.65 5.89 -7.62
C THR A 138 -7.80 5.72 -6.63
N PHE A 139 -8.28 6.84 -6.09
CA PHE A 139 -9.41 6.85 -5.18
C PHE A 139 -10.50 7.79 -5.69
N THR A 140 -11.74 7.32 -5.75
CA THR A 140 -12.86 8.10 -6.31
C THR A 140 -13.87 8.52 -5.26
N GLY A 141 -14.13 7.68 -4.25
CA GLY A 141 -15.29 7.86 -3.37
C GLY A 141 -16.65 7.67 -4.05
N ASP A 142 -16.70 7.14 -5.28
CA ASP A 142 -17.96 6.71 -5.94
C ASP A 142 -18.34 5.33 -5.38
N VAL A 143 -18.91 5.36 -4.17
CA VAL A 143 -19.10 4.18 -3.33
C VAL A 143 -20.18 3.26 -3.89
N VAL A 144 -19.85 1.96 -3.98
CA VAL A 144 -20.79 0.86 -4.26
C VAL A 144 -21.21 0.17 -2.97
N ILE A 145 -20.26 -0.07 -2.05
CA ILE A 145 -20.51 -0.60 -0.70
C ILE A 145 -19.83 0.31 0.32
N ASP A 146 -20.65 0.95 1.16
CA ASP A 146 -20.17 1.81 2.26
C ASP A 146 -19.97 1.00 3.55
N SER A 147 -18.95 0.15 3.57
CA SER A 147 -18.59 -0.68 4.73
C SER A 147 -17.21 -0.35 5.28
N ASP A 148 -16.95 -0.80 6.51
CA ASP A 148 -15.60 -0.80 7.05
C ASP A 148 -14.68 -1.72 6.24
N ILE A 149 -13.39 -1.37 6.22
CA ILE A 149 -12.35 -2.21 5.61
C ILE A 149 -12.25 -3.50 6.42
N ARG A 150 -12.62 -4.63 5.79
CA ARG A 150 -12.58 -5.95 6.41
C ARG A 150 -11.19 -6.57 6.36
N GLU A 151 -10.86 -7.31 7.40
CA GLU A 151 -9.70 -8.20 7.41
C GLU A 151 -10.02 -9.46 6.60
N VAL A 152 -9.16 -9.78 5.64
CA VAL A 152 -9.33 -10.94 4.76
C VAL A 152 -8.01 -11.69 4.68
N ALA A 153 -8.07 -13.00 4.90
CA ALA A 153 -6.94 -13.89 4.63
C ALA A 153 -6.77 -14.02 3.11
N ILE A 154 -5.74 -13.36 2.58
CA ILE A 154 -5.34 -13.46 1.19
C ILE A 154 -3.95 -14.09 1.17
N GLU A 155 -3.80 -15.19 0.45
CA GLU A 155 -2.52 -15.84 0.24
C GLU A 155 -2.08 -15.63 -1.20
N ASN A 156 -0.90 -15.02 -1.40
CA ASN A 156 -0.31 -14.96 -2.72
C ASN A 156 0.23 -16.36 -3.09
N PRO A 157 -0.30 -17.03 -4.13
CA PRO A 157 0.11 -18.37 -4.51
C PRO A 157 1.55 -18.42 -5.05
N GLU A 158 2.10 -17.30 -5.51
CA GLU A 158 3.41 -17.25 -6.16
C GLU A 158 4.59 -17.10 -5.19
N LYS A 159 4.37 -16.92 -3.87
CA LYS A 159 5.35 -16.80 -2.74
C LYS A 159 6.83 -16.55 -3.12
N LYS A 160 7.13 -15.64 -4.05
CA LYS A 160 8.50 -15.24 -4.41
C LYS A 160 8.81 -13.90 -3.76
N CYS A 161 8.84 -13.90 -2.44
CA CYS A 161 9.36 -12.77 -1.69
C CYS A 161 10.88 -12.86 -1.59
N PHE A 162 11.58 -12.67 -2.72
CA PHE A 162 12.96 -12.21 -2.69
C PHE A 162 12.91 -10.69 -2.65
N VAL A 163 13.22 -10.10 -1.49
CA VAL A 163 13.37 -8.65 -1.37
C VAL A 163 14.51 -8.24 -2.32
N ARG A 164 14.18 -7.61 -3.45
CA ARG A 164 15.19 -7.04 -4.34
C ARG A 164 15.87 -5.90 -3.59
N ALA A 165 17.14 -6.12 -3.22
CA ALA A 165 18.04 -5.05 -2.82
C ALA A 165 18.03 -3.98 -3.92
N SER A 166 17.65 -2.76 -3.55
CA SER A 166 17.74 -1.62 -4.45
C SER A 166 19.20 -1.22 -4.54
N SER A 167 19.83 -1.49 -5.67
CA SER A 167 21.18 -1.02 -6.00
C SER A 167 21.21 0.51 -6.02
N HIS A 168 21.69 1.14 -4.94
CA HIS A 168 22.10 2.55 -4.96
C HIS A 168 23.45 2.69 -4.23
N ASN A 169 24.44 3.06 -5.04
CA ASN A 169 25.79 3.59 -4.80
C ASN A 169 26.45 3.52 -3.40
N LYS A 170 27.69 3.02 -3.42
CA LYS A 170 28.70 3.16 -2.34
C LYS A 170 28.86 4.62 -1.91
N PRO A 171 29.03 4.86 -0.60
CA PRO A 171 30.05 5.81 -0.16
C PRO A 171 31.02 5.19 0.85
N ILE A 172 32.12 5.92 1.00
CA ILE A 172 33.42 5.59 1.55
C ILE A 172 33.43 5.67 3.09
N GLY A 173 34.15 4.72 3.71
CA GLY A 173 35.09 4.84 4.85
C GLY A 173 34.76 5.62 6.14
N GLY A 174 35.02 4.98 7.29
CA GLY A 174 35.34 5.66 8.56
C GLY A 174 34.84 4.94 9.83
N GLY A 175 35.75 4.47 10.70
CA GLY A 175 35.52 3.55 11.83
C GLY A 175 35.13 4.18 13.19
N GLY A 176 34.94 3.30 14.19
CA GLY A 176 34.73 3.61 15.61
C GLY A 176 33.63 2.73 16.23
N GLY A 177 33.99 1.81 17.12
CA GLY A 177 33.10 0.77 17.66
C GLY A 177 31.85 1.29 18.37
N ASN A 178 30.68 0.87 17.88
CA ASN A 178 29.31 1.03 18.40
C ASN A 178 28.38 0.53 17.28
N VAL A 179 27.22 -0.08 17.59
CA VAL A 179 26.29 -0.64 16.57
C VAL A 179 26.06 0.37 15.45
N LYS A 180 26.57 0.10 14.24
CA LYS A 180 26.51 1.03 13.12
C LYS A 180 25.13 0.95 12.47
N TYR A 181 24.29 1.93 12.78
CA TYR A 181 23.02 2.15 12.10
C TYR A 181 23.28 2.72 10.71
N ALA A 182 22.94 1.99 9.65
CA ALA A 182 23.16 2.45 8.29
C ALA A 182 22.08 3.44 7.79
N SER A 183 20.98 3.61 8.54
CA SER A 183 20.03 4.70 8.31
C SER A 183 19.20 5.01 9.57
N ARG A 184 18.69 6.26 9.66
CA ARG A 184 17.70 6.66 10.69
C ARG A 184 16.44 5.79 10.67
N TYR A 185 16.10 5.25 9.50
CA TYR A 185 14.97 4.33 9.32
C TYR A 185 15.27 2.94 9.90
N GLY A 186 16.46 2.39 9.66
CA GLY A 186 16.88 1.11 10.22
C GLY A 186 16.90 1.13 11.74
N LYS A 187 17.35 2.25 12.34
CA LYS A 187 17.29 2.46 13.79
C LYS A 187 15.85 2.47 14.31
N ALA A 188 14.96 3.26 13.72
CA ALA A 188 13.56 3.36 14.17
C ALA A 188 12.78 2.04 14.00
N ALA A 189 13.05 1.29 12.93
CA ALA A 189 12.45 -0.02 12.70
C ALA A 189 12.94 -1.04 13.74
N LEU A 190 14.24 -1.08 14.03
CA LEU A 190 14.82 -1.94 15.06
C LEU A 190 14.26 -1.59 16.44
N ASP A 191 14.28 -0.31 16.81
CA ASP A 191 13.78 0.18 18.09
C ASP A 191 12.29 -0.18 18.28
N GLY A 192 11.48 -0.04 17.23
CA GLY A 192 10.06 -0.38 17.23
C GLY A 192 9.79 -1.87 17.40
N GLU A 193 10.53 -2.75 16.74
CA GLU A 193 10.38 -4.20 16.93
C GLU A 193 10.92 -4.65 18.29
N CYS A 194 12.02 -4.09 18.78
CA CYS A 194 12.52 -4.34 20.13
C CYS A 194 11.51 -3.90 21.21
N GLN A 195 10.83 -2.76 21.02
CA GLN A 195 9.82 -2.29 21.96
C GLN A 195 8.62 -3.25 22.01
N LYS A 196 8.15 -3.76 20.86
CA LYS A 196 7.07 -4.76 20.77
C LYS A 196 7.40 -6.07 21.45
N VAL A 197 8.66 -6.51 21.38
CA VAL A 197 9.13 -7.70 22.12
C VAL A 197 9.17 -7.43 23.62
N ARG A 198 9.67 -6.26 24.04
CA ARG A 198 9.76 -5.86 25.45
C ARG A 198 8.39 -5.73 26.12
N SER A 199 7.39 -5.23 25.40
CA SER A 199 6.03 -5.05 25.92
C SER A 199 5.15 -6.30 25.80
N ALA A 200 5.64 -7.40 25.25
CA ALA A 200 4.86 -8.63 25.09
C ALA A 200 4.63 -9.37 26.43
N ASN A 201 3.37 -9.72 26.68
CA ASN A 201 2.93 -10.48 27.85
C ASN A 201 3.56 -11.89 27.89
N VAL A 202 3.82 -12.40 29.09
CA VAL A 202 4.36 -13.76 29.30
C VAL A 202 3.34 -14.78 28.76
N GLY A 203 3.73 -15.57 27.76
CA GLY A 203 2.88 -16.55 27.08
C GLY A 203 2.73 -16.34 25.56
N SER A 204 2.81 -15.10 25.06
CA SER A 204 2.85 -14.79 23.62
C SER A 204 4.24 -14.43 23.10
N ARG A 205 5.21 -14.31 24.04
CA ARG A 205 6.58 -13.87 23.78
C ARG A 205 7.27 -14.65 22.66
N THR A 206 7.08 -15.96 22.57
CA THR A 206 7.78 -16.78 21.56
C THR A 206 7.34 -16.45 20.14
N ASN A 207 6.04 -16.34 19.87
CA ASN A 207 5.54 -16.02 18.51
C ASN A 207 5.86 -14.56 18.15
N THR A 208 5.78 -13.65 19.11
CA THR A 208 6.19 -12.24 18.93
C THR A 208 7.70 -12.12 18.72
N LEU A 209 8.52 -12.90 19.43
CA LEU A 209 9.97 -12.98 19.24
C LEU A 209 10.31 -13.52 17.86
N PHE A 210 9.65 -14.58 17.38
CA PHE A 210 9.90 -15.12 16.04
C PHE A 210 9.53 -14.13 14.93
N LYS A 211 8.40 -13.43 15.08
CA LYS A 211 8.00 -12.40 14.11
C LYS A 211 8.94 -11.20 14.11
N ALA A 212 9.35 -10.75 15.31
CA ALA A 212 10.29 -9.64 15.44
C ALA A 212 11.71 -10.04 14.99
N SER A 213 12.18 -11.24 15.33
CA SER A 213 13.50 -11.74 14.94
C SER A 213 13.60 -11.95 13.43
N PHE A 214 12.53 -12.40 12.78
CA PHE A 214 12.46 -12.48 11.33
C PHE A 214 12.56 -11.09 10.68
N LYS A 215 11.81 -10.10 11.18
CA LYS A 215 11.85 -8.72 10.69
C LYS A 215 13.20 -8.03 10.94
N ILE A 216 13.81 -8.27 12.10
CA ILE A 216 15.15 -7.75 12.45
C ILE A 216 16.22 -8.45 11.62
N GLY A 217 16.12 -9.77 11.43
CA GLY A 217 17.00 -10.56 10.58
C GLY A 217 16.97 -10.14 9.11
N GLN A 218 15.91 -9.47 8.66
CA GLN A 218 15.83 -8.86 7.32
C GLN A 218 16.54 -7.49 7.22
N LEU A 219 16.89 -6.85 8.33
CA LEU A 219 17.63 -5.57 8.33
C LEU A 219 19.12 -5.75 8.03
N ILE A 220 19.68 -6.93 8.32
CA ILE A 220 21.09 -7.25 8.11
C ILE A 220 21.41 -7.45 6.61
N PRO A 221 20.69 -8.31 5.85
CA PRO A 221 20.87 -8.44 4.40
C PRO A 221 20.51 -7.17 3.62
N GLY A 222 19.65 -6.31 4.20
CA GLY A 222 19.30 -5.00 3.66
C GLY A 222 20.35 -3.91 3.90
N GLY A 223 21.44 -4.22 4.63
CA GLY A 223 22.51 -3.29 4.95
C GLY A 223 22.09 -2.16 5.89
N TYR A 224 20.96 -2.29 6.61
CA TYR A 224 20.43 -1.27 7.51
C TYR A 224 21.02 -1.33 8.92
N VAL A 225 21.56 -2.49 9.28
CA VAL A 225 22.28 -2.79 10.53
C VAL A 225 23.44 -3.72 10.15
N SER A 226 24.67 -3.44 10.60
CA SER A 226 25.84 -4.27 10.28
C SER A 226 25.88 -5.57 11.10
N GLU A 227 26.39 -6.66 10.52
CA GLU A 227 26.82 -7.83 11.29
C GLU A 227 27.99 -7.44 12.22
N PHE A 228 28.05 -8.05 13.41
CA PHE A 228 29.10 -7.79 14.40
C PHE A 228 30.44 -8.38 13.97
#